data_AF-A0A0Q5VP60-F1
#
_entry.id   AF-A0A0Q5VP60-F1
#
_cell.length_a   1.000
_cell.length_b   1.000
_cell.length_c   1.000
_cell.angle_alpha   90.00
_cell.angle_beta   90.00
_cell.angle_gamma   90.00
#
_symmetry.space_group_name_H-M   'P 1'
#
loop_
_entity.id
_entity.type
_entity.pdbx_description
1 polymer ?
#
loop_
_entity_poly.entity_id
_entity_poly.type
_entity_poly.pdbx_seq_one_letter_code
_entity_poly.pdbx_strand_id
1 'polypeptide(L)'
;MPSDDVVLDLGVPRHELLGWTVLVLLVASGGLGALVTGRGAVAVGCLVVVAAVVALVGPAVVGRVVAYPAGHLTIRSPLGTARWEMEDVEDVVVAPAARSEGSSIPPPLWGIELVTTSGVDVPLPSTRVLPLPALRRRLDRQAAALRAWLDAGPA
;
A
#
# COMPACT_ATOMS: atom_id res chain seq x y z
N MET A 1 -1.95 5.57 23.94
CA MET A 1 -3.13 6.45 24.03
C MET A 1 -3.91 6.28 22.73
N PRO A 2 -5.20 5.92 22.76
CA PRO A 2 -6.03 5.94 21.58
C PRO A 2 -6.31 7.42 21.28
N SER A 3 -5.70 7.96 20.23
CA SER A 3 -5.97 9.31 19.75
C SER A 3 -7.33 9.29 19.06
N ASP A 4 -8.34 9.87 19.69
CA ASP A 4 -9.72 10.04 19.22
C ASP A 4 -9.86 10.92 17.95
N ASP A 5 -8.77 11.13 17.19
CA ASP A 5 -8.66 12.13 16.12
C ASP A 5 -8.32 11.51 14.74
N VAL A 6 -8.72 10.26 14.47
CA VAL A 6 -8.50 9.64 13.15
C VAL A 6 -9.85 9.47 12.44
N VAL A 7 -10.07 10.23 11.37
CA VAL A 7 -11.29 10.16 10.56
C VAL A 7 -11.21 9.00 9.57
N LEU A 8 -10.03 8.78 8.98
CA LEU A 8 -9.82 7.72 8.01
C LEU A 8 -8.43 7.10 8.15
N ASP A 9 -8.39 5.78 8.27
CA ASP A 9 -7.15 4.99 8.24
C ASP A 9 -7.20 4.03 7.05
N LEU A 10 -6.33 4.27 6.08
CA LEU A 10 -6.24 3.50 4.84
C LEU A 10 -5.27 2.31 4.95
N GLY A 11 -4.77 2.00 6.16
CA GLY A 11 -3.89 0.87 6.40
C GLY A 11 -4.47 -0.49 5.96
N VAL A 12 -3.58 -1.46 5.69
CA VAL A 12 -4.00 -2.84 5.40
C VAL A 12 -4.67 -3.45 6.63
N PRO A 13 -5.85 -4.07 6.50
CA PRO A 13 -6.52 -4.69 7.62
C PRO A 13 -5.67 -5.84 8.16
N ARG A 14 -5.58 -5.91 9.50
CA ARG A 14 -4.67 -6.84 10.21
C ARG A 14 -4.85 -8.31 9.82
N HIS A 15 -6.06 -8.72 9.43
CA HIS A 15 -6.34 -10.10 9.01
C HIS A 15 -5.72 -10.46 7.66
N GLU A 16 -5.61 -9.51 6.72
CA GLU A 16 -4.90 -9.75 5.47
C GLU A 16 -3.38 -9.85 5.70
N LEU A 17 -2.84 -9.04 6.63
CA LEU A 17 -1.44 -9.13 7.05
C LEU A 17 -1.11 -10.50 7.66
N LEU A 18 -2.01 -11.04 8.48
CA LEU A 18 -1.89 -12.40 9.02
C LEU A 18 -1.86 -13.45 7.90
N GLY A 19 -2.74 -13.35 6.91
CA GLY A 19 -2.75 -14.25 5.76
C GLY A 19 -1.43 -14.26 4.99
N TRP A 20 -0.89 -13.07 4.70
CA TRP A 20 0.41 -12.94 4.03
C TRP A 20 1.57 -13.47 4.89
N THR A 21 1.54 -13.25 6.20
CA THR A 21 2.58 -13.73 7.13
C THR A 21 2.58 -15.26 7.19
N VAL A 22 1.41 -15.88 7.28
CA VAL A 22 1.26 -17.34 7.26
C VAL A 22 1.77 -17.92 5.94
N LEU A 23 1.42 -17.31 4.81
CA LEU A 23 1.88 -17.74 3.49
C LEU A 23 3.41 -17.68 3.38
N VAL A 24 4.03 -16.55 3.78
CA VAL A 24 5.49 -16.39 3.77
C VAL A 24 6.16 -17.45 4.64
N LEU A 25 5.60 -17.74 5.81
CA LEU A 25 6.15 -18.73 6.74
C LEU A 25 6.05 -20.16 6.19
N LEU A 26 4.95 -20.50 5.51
CA LEU A 26 4.78 -21.76 4.79
C LEU A 26 5.80 -21.92 3.66
N VAL A 27 6.00 -20.89 2.82
CA VAL A 27 6.96 -20.95 1.72
C VAL A 27 8.40 -21.01 2.26
N ALA A 28 8.72 -20.25 3.30
CA ALA A 28 10.04 -20.24 3.92
C ALA A 28 10.37 -21.58 4.57
N SER A 29 9.43 -22.20 5.29
CA SER A 29 9.62 -23.53 5.88
C SER A 29 9.80 -24.62 4.82
N GLY A 30 9.04 -24.57 3.72
CA GLY A 30 9.25 -25.44 2.57
C GLY A 30 10.64 -25.27 1.93
N GLY A 31 11.10 -24.03 1.76
CA GLY A 31 12.45 -23.72 1.28
C GLY A 31 13.55 -24.21 2.21
N LEU A 32 13.36 -24.06 3.52
CA LEU A 32 14.30 -24.57 4.53
C LEU A 32 14.39 -26.10 4.47
N GLY A 33 13.25 -26.79 4.38
CA GLY A 33 13.22 -28.24 4.18
C GLY A 33 13.88 -28.69 2.87
N ALA A 34 13.75 -27.88 1.81
CA ALA A 34 14.44 -28.12 0.55
C ALA A 34 15.96 -27.99 0.67
N LEU A 35 16.47 -27.04 1.47
CA LEU A 35 17.91 -26.92 1.76
C LEU A 35 18.43 -28.16 2.50
N VAL A 36 17.72 -28.60 3.53
CA VAL A 36 18.10 -29.80 4.32
C VAL A 36 18.14 -31.06 3.46
N THR A 37 17.27 -31.16 2.46
CA THR A 37 17.21 -32.31 1.53
C THR A 37 18.10 -32.17 0.30
N GLY A 38 18.95 -31.14 0.22
CA GLY A 38 19.88 -30.93 -0.89
C GLY A 38 19.25 -30.40 -2.18
N ARG A 39 17.98 -29.96 -2.14
CA ARG A 39 17.24 -29.40 -3.28
C ARG A 39 17.42 -27.89 -3.38
N GLY A 40 18.66 -27.45 -3.59
CA GLY A 40 19.03 -26.03 -3.63
C GLY A 40 18.21 -25.19 -4.61
N ALA A 41 17.87 -25.73 -5.79
CA ALA A 41 17.04 -25.03 -6.78
C ALA A 41 15.62 -24.69 -6.26
N VAL A 42 15.02 -25.59 -5.48
CA VAL A 42 13.69 -25.37 -4.88
C VAL A 42 13.78 -24.30 -3.78
N ALA A 43 14.85 -24.35 -2.97
CA ALA A 43 15.09 -23.33 -1.96
C ALA A 43 15.27 -21.93 -2.54
N VAL A 44 16.02 -21.81 -3.64
CA VAL A 44 16.17 -20.55 -4.37
C VAL A 44 14.82 -20.06 -4.89
N GLY A 45 14.01 -20.95 -5.47
CA GLY A 45 12.65 -20.62 -5.90
C GLY A 45 11.77 -20.09 -4.76
N CYS A 46 11.79 -20.75 -3.59
CA CYS A 46 11.08 -20.28 -2.39
C CYS A 46 11.56 -18.89 -1.95
N LEU A 47 12.86 -18.63 -2.00
CA LEU A 47 13.45 -17.34 -1.61
C LEU A 47 12.99 -16.21 -2.54
N VAL A 48 12.96 -16.47 -3.86
CA VAL A 48 12.42 -15.52 -4.85
C VAL A 48 10.95 -15.21 -4.59
N VAL A 49 10.14 -16.23 -4.28
CA VAL A 49 8.72 -16.04 -3.95
C VAL A 49 8.55 -15.20 -2.69
N VAL A 50 9.31 -15.49 -1.63
CA VAL A 50 9.28 -14.70 -0.39
C VAL A 50 9.68 -13.25 -0.67
N ALA A 51 10.76 -13.02 -1.42
CA ALA A 51 11.20 -11.68 -1.79
C ALA A 51 10.14 -10.91 -2.59
N ALA A 52 9.46 -11.57 -3.54
CA ALA A 52 8.37 -10.98 -4.31
C ALA A 52 7.17 -10.61 -3.43
N VAL A 53 6.77 -11.48 -2.50
CA VAL A 53 5.67 -11.19 -1.57
C VAL A 53 6.02 -10.03 -0.63
N VAL A 54 7.25 -10.00 -0.09
CA VAL A 54 7.71 -8.91 0.79
C VAL A 54 7.78 -7.59 0.01
N ALA A 55 8.28 -7.59 -1.22
CA ALA A 55 8.32 -6.39 -2.06
C ALA A 55 6.91 -5.85 -2.38
N LEU A 56 5.94 -6.75 -2.56
CA LEU A 56 4.56 -6.40 -2.87
C LEU A 56 3.80 -5.88 -1.65
N VAL A 57 3.90 -6.57 -0.51
CA VAL A 57 3.06 -6.33 0.67
C VAL A 57 3.76 -5.43 1.68
N GLY A 58 5.10 -5.43 1.73
CA GLY A 58 5.91 -4.68 2.68
C GLY A 58 5.58 -3.19 2.75
N PRO A 59 5.49 -2.45 1.63
CA PRO A 59 5.09 -1.05 1.64
C PRO A 59 3.71 -0.80 2.25
N ALA A 60 2.78 -1.75 2.11
CA ALA A 60 1.43 -1.68 2.65
C ALA A 60 1.36 -2.09 4.13
N VAL A 61 2.33 -2.90 4.62
CA VAL A 61 2.47 -3.24 6.04
C VAL A 61 3.09 -2.10 6.84
N VAL A 62 4.13 -1.47 6.27
CA VAL A 62 4.94 -0.44 6.95
C VAL A 62 4.34 0.94 6.72
N GLY A 63 3.68 1.14 5.59
CA GLY A 63 3.03 2.39 5.24
C GLY A 63 1.63 2.49 5.81
N ARG A 64 1.22 3.72 6.13
CA ARG A 64 -0.11 4.04 6.66
C ARG A 64 -0.50 5.41 6.17
N VAL A 65 -1.72 5.56 5.67
CA VAL A 65 -2.26 6.89 5.32
C VAL A 65 -3.39 7.17 6.27
N VAL A 66 -3.27 8.30 6.98
CA VAL A 66 -4.18 8.69 8.05
C VAL A 66 -4.66 10.11 7.76
N ALA A 67 -5.98 10.27 7.64
CA ALA A 67 -6.63 11.58 7.52
C ALA A 67 -7.16 12.01 8.89
N TYR A 68 -6.88 13.26 9.26
CA TYR A 68 -7.24 13.88 10.53
C TYR A 68 -8.37 14.91 10.32
N PRO A 69 -9.21 15.16 11.34
CA PRO A 69 -10.31 16.13 11.23
C PRO A 69 -9.79 17.56 11.08
N ALA A 70 -8.60 17.84 11.59
CA ALA A 70 -7.90 19.12 11.47
C ALA A 70 -7.37 19.42 10.05
N GLY A 71 -7.93 18.82 9.00
CA GLY A 71 -7.62 19.15 7.60
C GLY A 71 -6.23 18.73 7.12
N HIS A 72 -5.60 17.72 7.71
CA HIS A 72 -4.31 17.23 7.25
C HIS A 72 -4.27 15.71 7.10
N LEU A 73 -3.45 15.27 6.16
CA LEU A 73 -3.24 13.89 5.80
C LEU A 73 -1.78 13.53 6.02
N THR A 74 -1.54 12.46 6.77
CA THR A 74 -0.20 11.92 6.97
C THR A 74 -0.02 10.64 6.18
N ILE A 75 1.04 10.60 5.38
CA ILE A 75 1.43 9.46 4.57
C ILE A 75 2.73 8.92 5.17
N ARG A 76 2.61 7.82 5.89
CA ARG A 76 3.76 7.06 6.33
C ARG A 76 4.13 6.05 5.24
N SER A 77 5.40 6.01 4.90
CA SER A 77 5.99 5.05 3.97
C SER A 77 7.30 4.50 4.56
N PRO A 78 7.87 3.42 3.99
CA PRO A 78 9.20 2.95 4.39
C PRO A 78 10.30 4.00 4.23
N LEU A 79 10.11 4.97 3.34
CA LEU A 79 11.09 6.03 3.02
C LEU A 79 10.99 7.24 3.96
N GLY A 80 9.91 7.35 4.73
CA GLY A 80 9.66 8.51 5.59
C GLY A 80 8.17 8.79 5.79
N THR A 81 7.89 9.84 6.57
CA THR A 81 6.53 10.33 6.79
C THR A 81 6.38 11.67 6.11
N ALA A 82 5.42 11.79 5.19
CA ALA A 82 5.03 13.05 4.57
C ALA A 82 3.71 13.53 5.19
N ARG A 83 3.54 14.85 5.30
CA ARG A 83 2.30 15.49 5.72
C ARG A 83 1.83 16.39 4.58
N TRP A 84 0.55 16.30 4.28
CA TRP A 84 -0.13 17.10 3.27
C TRP A 84 -1.31 17.80 3.94
N GLU A 85 -1.48 19.09 3.66
CA GLU A 85 -2.68 19.79 4.06
C GLU A 85 -3.78 19.50 3.03
N MET A 86 -5.02 19.48 3.49
CA MET A 86 -6.17 19.16 2.64
C MET A 86 -6.33 20.17 1.50
N GLU A 87 -5.96 21.43 1.74
CA GLU A 87 -5.95 22.51 0.75
C GLU A 87 -4.95 22.29 -0.40
N ASP A 88 -3.91 21.48 -0.16
CA ASP A 88 -2.91 21.13 -1.18
C ASP A 88 -3.38 20.01 -2.10
N VAL A 89 -4.51 19.34 -1.77
CA VAL A 89 -5.04 18.18 -2.48
C VAL A 89 -6.30 18.59 -3.25
N GLU A 90 -6.24 18.50 -4.58
CA GLU A 90 -7.32 18.84 -5.49
C GLU A 90 -8.27 17.66 -5.71
N ASP A 91 -7.72 16.46 -5.95
CA ASP A 91 -8.51 15.24 -6.13
C ASP A 91 -7.70 14.01 -5.69
N VAL A 92 -8.39 12.87 -5.62
CA VAL A 92 -7.84 11.55 -5.33
C VAL A 92 -8.21 10.65 -6.48
N VAL A 93 -7.26 9.98 -7.10
CA VAL A 93 -7.53 9.08 -8.23
C VAL A 93 -7.01 7.68 -7.97
N VAL A 94 -7.66 6.68 -8.57
CA VAL A 94 -7.21 5.30 -8.56
C VAL A 94 -6.57 5.04 -9.92
N ALA A 95 -5.25 4.96 -9.94
CA ALA A 95 -4.47 4.81 -11.15
C ALA A 95 -3.59 3.55 -11.09
N PRO A 96 -3.20 2.99 -12.25
CA PRO A 96 -2.04 2.11 -12.30
C PRO A 96 -0.85 2.87 -11.70
N ALA A 97 -0.24 2.32 -10.64
CA ALA A 97 0.80 3.01 -9.90
C ALA A 97 1.87 3.52 -10.87
N ALA A 98 2.03 4.85 -10.96
CA ALA A 98 2.87 5.47 -11.96
C ALA A 98 4.31 4.93 -11.92
N ARG A 99 4.88 4.72 -13.11
CA ARG A 99 6.27 4.33 -13.32
C ARG A 99 7.18 5.24 -12.49
N SER A 100 7.99 4.65 -11.60
CA SER A 100 9.32 5.22 -11.39
C SER A 100 10.00 5.29 -12.76
N GLU A 101 10.28 6.49 -13.24
CA GLU A 101 10.92 6.72 -14.55
C GLU A 101 12.07 5.73 -14.76
N GLY A 102 11.99 4.90 -15.82
CA GLY A 102 13.05 3.96 -16.19
C GLY A 102 12.68 2.47 -16.26
N SER A 103 11.47 2.03 -15.86
CA SER A 103 11.08 0.61 -16.00
C SER A 103 10.20 0.35 -17.22
N SER A 104 10.67 -0.52 -18.13
CA SER A 104 9.98 -0.95 -19.35
C SER A 104 8.88 -2.00 -19.10
N ILE A 105 8.80 -2.52 -17.87
CA ILE A 105 7.77 -3.47 -17.47
C ILE A 105 6.61 -2.67 -16.89
N PRO A 106 5.38 -2.76 -17.43
CA PRO A 106 4.22 -2.12 -16.81
C PRO A 106 4.07 -2.71 -15.39
N PRO A 107 4.11 -1.91 -14.32
CA PRO A 107 3.81 -2.46 -13.01
C PRO A 107 2.34 -2.90 -13.02
N PRO A 108 2.01 -4.16 -12.71
CA PRO A 108 0.62 -4.61 -12.65
C PRO A 108 -0.11 -4.05 -11.42
N LEU A 109 0.44 -3.05 -10.73
CA LEU A 109 -0.06 -2.58 -9.46
C LEU A 109 -0.94 -1.36 -9.64
N TRP A 110 -2.06 -1.36 -8.93
CA TRP A 110 -2.96 -0.22 -8.82
C TRP A 110 -2.76 0.42 -7.46
N GLY A 111 -2.91 1.73 -7.38
CA GLY A 111 -2.82 2.46 -6.13
C GLY A 111 -3.66 3.73 -6.18
N ILE A 112 -3.78 4.36 -5.02
CA ILE A 112 -4.35 5.69 -4.90
C ILE A 112 -3.22 6.71 -5.14
N GLU A 113 -3.52 7.73 -5.92
CA GLU A 113 -2.66 8.88 -6.17
C GLU A 113 -3.42 10.15 -5.76
N LEU A 114 -2.74 11.06 -5.08
CA LEU A 114 -3.29 12.37 -4.74
C LEU A 114 -2.90 13.33 -5.86
N VAL A 115 -3.89 14.01 -6.44
CA VAL A 115 -3.66 15.10 -7.37
C VAL A 115 -3.55 16.36 -6.54
N THR A 116 -2.39 16.99 -6.52
CA THR A 116 -2.20 18.24 -5.77
C THR A 116 -2.64 19.43 -6.59
N THR A 117 -2.93 20.55 -5.92
CA THR A 117 -3.24 21.84 -6.59
C THR A 117 -2.08 22.37 -7.44
N SER A 118 -0.86 21.88 -7.21
CA SER A 118 0.31 22.14 -8.05
C SER A 118 0.35 21.28 -9.32
N GLY A 119 -0.63 20.39 -9.53
CA GLY A 119 -0.69 19.45 -10.65
C GLY A 119 0.30 18.28 -10.53
N VAL A 120 0.80 17.99 -9.33
CA VAL A 120 1.73 16.88 -9.07
C VAL A 120 0.97 15.69 -8.53
N ASP A 121 1.10 14.54 -9.19
CA ASP A 121 0.54 13.29 -8.70
C ASP A 121 1.44 12.68 -7.63
N VAL A 122 0.93 12.61 -6.40
CA VAL A 122 1.64 12.04 -5.25
C VAL A 122 1.12 10.63 -5.00
N PRO A 123 1.90 9.57 -5.31
CA PRO A 123 1.46 8.21 -5.12
C PRO A 123 1.37 7.85 -3.63
N LEU A 124 0.35 7.08 -3.26
CA LEU A 124 0.21 6.49 -1.92
C LEU A 124 0.71 5.04 -1.92
N PRO A 125 2.01 4.79 -1.66
CA PRO A 125 2.61 3.46 -1.81
C PRO A 125 1.99 2.39 -0.91
N SER A 126 1.38 2.78 0.21
CA SER A 126 0.69 1.87 1.14
C SER A 126 -0.63 1.32 0.58
N THR A 127 -1.16 1.92 -0.47
CA THR A 127 -2.41 1.52 -1.13
C THR A 127 -2.17 0.67 -2.37
N ARG A 128 -0.92 0.29 -2.65
CA ARG A 128 -0.60 -0.50 -3.85
C ARG A 128 -1.14 -1.92 -3.72
N VAL A 129 -1.91 -2.37 -4.72
CA VAL A 129 -2.49 -3.71 -4.78
C VAL A 129 -2.36 -4.31 -6.18
N LEU A 130 -2.43 -5.64 -6.25
CA LEU A 130 -2.52 -6.38 -7.52
C LEU A 130 -3.82 -6.04 -8.27
N PRO A 131 -3.89 -6.24 -9.60
CA PRO A 131 -5.04 -5.86 -10.42
C PRO A 131 -6.16 -6.91 -10.32
N LEU A 132 -6.51 -7.29 -9.09
CA LEU A 132 -7.55 -8.25 -8.78
C LEU A 132 -8.88 -7.49 -8.53
N PRO A 133 -10.02 -7.97 -9.07
CA PRO A 133 -11.30 -7.26 -8.94
C PRO A 133 -11.70 -6.94 -7.49
N ALA A 134 -11.44 -7.86 -6.56
CA ALA A 134 -11.76 -7.66 -5.14
C ALA A 134 -10.91 -6.55 -4.50
N LEU A 135 -9.61 -6.52 -4.81
CA LEU A 135 -8.68 -5.50 -4.30
C LEU A 135 -8.96 -4.14 -4.94
N ARG A 136 -9.31 -4.12 -6.23
CA ARG A 136 -9.71 -2.90 -6.95
C ARG A 136 -10.96 -2.27 -6.33
N ARG A 137 -12.01 -3.04 -6.09
CA ARG A 137 -13.22 -2.54 -5.39
C ARG A 137 -12.93 -2.00 -3.99
N ARG A 138 -11.91 -2.54 -3.32
CA ARG A 138 -11.46 -2.01 -2.03
C ARG A 138 -10.74 -0.67 -2.22
N LEU A 139 -9.84 -0.55 -3.19
CA LEU A 139 -9.21 0.73 -3.52
C LEU A 139 -10.22 1.79 -3.91
N ASP A 140 -11.20 1.45 -4.75
CA ASP A 140 -12.24 2.39 -5.17
C ASP A 140 -13.03 2.91 -3.95
N ARG A 141 -13.34 2.05 -2.98
CA ARG A 141 -13.99 2.45 -1.72
C ARG A 141 -13.09 3.32 -0.85
N GLN A 142 -11.80 3.01 -0.78
CA GLN A 142 -10.81 3.79 -0.04
C GLN A 142 -10.62 5.19 -0.65
N ALA A 143 -10.53 5.28 -1.97
CA ALA A 143 -10.46 6.53 -2.70
C ALA A 143 -11.75 7.34 -2.54
N ALA A 144 -12.93 6.71 -2.63
CA ALA A 144 -14.20 7.38 -2.40
C ALA A 144 -14.33 7.94 -0.98
N ALA A 145 -13.85 7.20 0.04
CA ALA A 145 -13.82 7.69 1.41
C ALA A 145 -12.88 8.89 1.59
N LEU A 146 -11.74 8.89 0.88
CA LEU A 146 -10.80 10.00 0.93
C LEU A 146 -11.33 11.25 0.20
N ARG A 147 -12.01 11.07 -0.94
CA ARG A 147 -12.74 12.17 -1.62
C ARG A 147 -13.83 12.74 -0.74
N ALA A 148 -14.63 11.89 -0.09
CA ALA A 148 -15.67 12.36 0.82
C ALA A 148 -15.11 13.16 2.01
N TRP A 149 -13.90 12.82 2.47
CA TRP A 149 -13.20 13.61 3.49
C TRP A 149 -12.72 14.97 2.95
N LEU A 150 -12.20 15.03 1.71
CA LEU A 150 -11.85 16.29 1.06
C LEU A 150 -13.08 17.19 0.87
N ASP A 151 -14.19 16.62 0.40
CA ASP A 151 -15.45 17.33 0.16
C ASP A 151 -16.10 17.85 1.45
N ALA A 152 -15.88 17.17 2.58
CA ALA A 152 -16.44 17.56 3.87
C ALA A 152 -15.79 18.83 4.45
N GLY A 153 -14.57 19.16 4.03
CA GLY A 153 -13.84 20.30 4.57
C GLY A 153 -13.25 20.04 5.97
N PRO A 154 -12.48 21.00 6.52
CA PRO A 154 -12.00 20.91 7.90
C PRO A 154 -13.18 21.16 8.85
N ALA A 155 -13.28 20.33 9.90
CA ALA A 155 -14.33 20.44 10.92
C ALA A 155 -14.02 21.53 11.96
#